data_AF-A0A292RYX9-F1
#
_entry.id   AF-A0A292RYX9-F1
#
_cell.length_a   1.000
_cell.length_b   1.000
_cell.length_c   1.000
_cell.angle_alpha   90.00
_cell.angle_beta   90.00
_cell.angle_gamma   90.00
#
_symmetry.space_group_name_H-M   'P 1'
#
loop_
_entity.id
_entity.type
_entity.pdbx_description
1 polymer ?
#
loop_
_entity_poly.entity_id
_entity_poly.type
_entity_poly.pdbx_seq_one_letter_code
_entity_poly.pdbx_strand_id
1 'polypeptide(L)'
;MKTIFEKSNGVEGIGFGECKLGDYLPQVLLRKEAVGLPQLSELEVMRHYKELSDRNFCIEKGFYPLGSCTMKYNPKVNELLASLEGFV
;
A
#
# COMPACT_ATOMS: atom_id res chain seq x y z
N MET A 1 7.27 -9.82 14.25
CA MET A 1 7.16 -8.62 13.39
C MET A 1 6.04 -7.77 13.94
N LYS A 2 6.31 -6.48 14.17
CA LYS A 2 5.28 -5.53 14.61
C LYS A 2 4.36 -5.15 13.45
N THR A 3 3.09 -4.89 13.75
CA THR A 3 2.15 -4.34 12.75
C THR A 3 2.56 -2.93 12.34
N ILE A 4 2.08 -2.45 11.20
CA ILE A 4 2.36 -1.06 10.78
C ILE A 4 1.80 -0.04 11.78
N PHE A 5 0.70 -0.36 12.46
CA PHE A 5 0.11 0.47 13.53
C PHE A 5 0.99 0.53 14.78
N GLU A 6 1.58 -0.58 15.18
CA GLU A 6 2.55 -0.62 16.29
C GLU A 6 3.88 0.07 15.98
N LYS A 7 4.19 0.26 14.69
CA LYS A 7 5.37 1.01 14.23
C LYS A 7 5.08 2.52 14.04
N SER A 8 3.82 2.95 14.17
CA SER A 8 3.40 4.35 14.03
C SER A 8 4.13 5.25 15.04
N ASN A 9 4.72 6.34 14.56
CA ASN A 9 5.56 7.24 15.36
C ASN A 9 5.11 8.72 15.29
N GLY A 10 4.03 9.02 14.58
CA GLY A 10 3.48 10.38 14.47
C GLY A 10 4.11 11.22 13.36
N VAL A 11 5.05 10.66 12.59
CA VAL A 11 5.67 11.36 11.45
C VAL A 11 4.69 11.42 10.30
N GLU A 12 4.48 12.62 9.76
CA GLU A 12 3.76 12.80 8.50
C GLU A 12 4.60 12.24 7.34
N GLY A 13 3.98 11.35 6.55
CA GLY A 13 4.61 10.73 5.39
C GLY A 13 4.58 11.66 4.18
N ILE A 14 3.89 11.25 3.12
CA ILE A 14 3.77 12.03 1.89
C ILE A 14 2.60 13.02 2.04
N GLY A 15 2.91 14.32 2.00
CA GLY A 15 1.91 15.38 1.92
C GLY A 15 1.57 15.71 0.47
N PHE A 16 0.27 15.78 0.14
CA PHE A 16 -0.23 16.17 -1.19
C PHE A 16 -0.59 17.67 -1.28
N GLY A 17 -0.01 18.50 -0.41
CA GLY A 17 -0.31 19.92 -0.27
C GLY A 17 -1.40 20.22 0.77
N GLU A 18 -1.56 21.50 1.10
CA GLU A 18 -2.60 21.96 2.03
C GLU A 18 -3.96 22.02 1.34
N CYS A 19 -4.95 21.28 1.84
CA CYS A 19 -6.34 21.40 1.41
C CYS A 19 -7.24 21.55 2.65
N LYS A 20 -7.96 22.66 2.75
CA LYS A 20 -8.93 22.89 3.82
C LYS A 20 -10.27 22.29 3.42
N LEU A 21 -10.61 21.14 4.02
CA LEU A 21 -11.86 20.42 3.73
C LEU A 21 -13.13 21.27 3.94
N GLY A 22 -13.08 22.26 4.82
CA GLY A 22 -14.19 23.19 5.08
C GLY A 22 -14.59 24.05 3.88
N ASP A 23 -13.72 24.18 2.88
CA ASP A 23 -14.03 24.91 1.63
C ASP A 23 -14.93 24.09 0.68
N TYR A 24 -14.98 22.76 0.88
CA TYR A 24 -15.68 21.82 0.00
C TYR A 24 -16.85 21.09 0.67
N LEU A 25 -16.91 21.06 2.01
CA LEU A 25 -17.93 20.32 2.77
C LEU A 25 -18.53 21.16 3.90
N PRO A 26 -19.87 21.13 4.09
CA PRO A 26 -20.53 21.70 5.25
C PRO A 26 -19.97 21.14 6.57
N GLN A 27 -19.81 21.99 7.58
CA GLN A 27 -19.20 21.62 8.87
C GLN A 27 -19.87 20.44 9.57
N VAL A 28 -21.19 20.29 9.40
CA VAL A 28 -21.98 19.19 10.00
C VAL A 28 -21.56 17.82 9.46
N LEU A 29 -20.98 17.77 8.26
CA LEU A 29 -20.51 16.55 7.61
C LEU A 29 -19.03 16.26 7.88
N LEU A 30 -18.29 17.17 8.52
CA LEU A 30 -16.88 16.97 8.81
C LEU A 30 -16.70 15.94 9.92
N ARG A 31 -15.76 15.02 9.70
CA ARG A 31 -15.36 14.03 10.71
C ARG A 31 -14.74 14.76 11.91
N LYS A 32 -15.20 14.43 13.12
CA LYS A 32 -14.75 15.06 14.37
C LYS A 32 -13.52 14.39 14.99
N GLU A 33 -13.36 13.10 14.77
CA GLU A 33 -12.28 12.30 15.36
C GLU A 33 -11.22 11.94 14.31
N ALA A 34 -9.98 11.73 14.75
CA ALA A 34 -8.90 11.29 13.87
C ALA A 34 -9.21 9.92 13.23
N VAL A 35 -8.65 9.67 12.06
CA VAL A 35 -8.95 8.46 11.25
C VAL A 35 -8.29 7.19 11.80
N GLY A 36 -7.31 7.32 12.70
CA GLY A 36 -6.60 6.19 13.32
C GLY A 36 -5.64 5.45 12.37
N LEU A 37 -5.27 6.07 11.24
CA LEU A 37 -4.26 5.53 10.34
C LEU A 37 -2.85 5.66 10.92
N PRO A 38 -1.93 4.75 10.56
CA PRO A 38 -0.57 4.80 11.03
C PRO A 38 0.17 5.98 10.39
N GLN A 39 0.99 6.65 11.18
CA GLN A 39 1.78 7.81 10.75
C GLN A 39 3.26 7.41 10.78
N LEU A 40 3.86 7.29 9.60
CA LEU A 40 5.25 6.91 9.38
C LEU A 40 5.80 7.63 8.14
N SER A 41 7.12 7.74 8.07
CA SER A 41 7.82 8.18 6.86
C SER A 41 7.76 7.15 5.73
N GLU A 42 7.94 7.61 4.47
CA GLU A 42 7.96 6.74 3.28
C GLU A 42 8.96 5.59 3.41
N LEU A 43 10.16 5.86 3.95
CA LEU A 43 11.20 4.86 4.13
C LEU A 43 10.80 3.77 5.14
N GLU A 44 10.09 4.14 6.21
CA GLU A 44 9.59 3.19 7.21
C GLU A 44 8.49 2.31 6.64
N VAL A 45 7.59 2.88 5.83
CA VAL A 45 6.56 2.14 5.09
C VAL A 45 7.19 1.15 4.12
N MET A 46 8.16 1.60 3.30
CA MET A 46 8.86 0.74 2.36
C MET A 46 9.55 -0.44 3.06
N ARG A 47 10.27 -0.17 4.15
CA ARG A 47 10.93 -1.22 4.95
C ARG A 47 9.92 -2.22 5.53
N HIS A 48 8.77 -1.74 6.02
CA HIS A 48 7.73 -2.62 6.54
C HIS A 48 7.20 -3.58 5.48
N TYR A 49 6.85 -3.09 4.29
CA TYR A 49 6.32 -3.94 3.22
C TYR A 49 7.38 -4.84 2.59
N LYS A 50 8.65 -4.41 2.57
CA LYS A 50 9.76 -5.28 2.16
C LYS A 50 9.94 -6.45 3.13
N GLU A 51 9.94 -6.20 4.44
CA GLU A 51 9.97 -7.24 5.48
C GLU A 51 8.79 -8.21 5.35
N LEU A 52 7.57 -7.71 5.06
CA LEU A 52 6.40 -8.56 4.80
C LEU A 52 6.59 -9.45 3.55
N SER A 53 7.10 -8.87 2.46
CA SER A 53 7.33 -9.59 1.20
C SER A 53 8.35 -10.72 1.36
N ASP A 54 9.40 -10.51 2.15
CA ASP A 54 10.42 -11.54 2.41
C ASP A 54 9.84 -12.75 3.17
N ARG A 55 8.82 -12.52 4.01
CA ARG A 55 8.09 -13.57 4.74
C ARG A 55 7.04 -14.31 3.91
N ASN A 56 6.68 -13.81 2.72
CA ASN A 56 5.69 -14.44 1.85
C ASN A 56 6.36 -15.38 0.83
N PHE A 57 5.82 -16.58 0.59
CA PHE A 57 6.26 -17.41 -0.53
C PHE A 57 5.53 -16.99 -1.82
N CYS A 58 6.24 -16.87 -2.93
CA CYS A 58 5.67 -16.46 -4.21
C CYS A 58 6.27 -17.27 -5.37
N ILE A 59 5.64 -17.19 -6.53
CA ILE A 59 6.04 -17.93 -7.73
C ILE A 59 7.47 -17.62 -8.20
N GLU A 60 8.00 -16.44 -7.86
CA GLU A 60 9.38 -16.04 -8.17
C GLU A 60 10.41 -16.68 -7.23
N LYS A 61 10.00 -17.08 -6.02
CA LYS A 61 10.89 -17.72 -5.05
C LYS A 61 11.09 -19.20 -5.33
N GLY A 62 10.14 -19.87 -5.99
CA GLY A 62 10.25 -21.28 -6.30
C GLY A 62 8.99 -21.89 -6.90
N PHE A 63 9.03 -23.22 -7.06
CA PHE A 63 7.95 -24.00 -7.65
C PHE A 63 6.66 -23.95 -6.81
N TYR A 64 5.52 -23.74 -7.47
CA TYR A 64 4.23 -23.45 -6.82
C TYR A 64 3.10 -24.38 -7.35
N PRO A 65 3.13 -25.71 -7.09
CA PRO A 65 2.23 -26.69 -7.71
C PRO A 65 0.85 -26.78 -7.06
N LEU A 66 0.07 -25.71 -7.17
CA LEU A 66 -1.33 -25.73 -6.72
C LEU A 66 -2.25 -26.19 -7.86
N GLY A 67 -2.85 -27.37 -7.69
CA GLY A 67 -3.86 -27.90 -8.59
C GLY A 67 -5.07 -26.97 -8.68
N SER A 68 -5.70 -26.90 -9.85
CA SER A 68 -6.83 -25.99 -10.16
C SER A 68 -6.53 -24.48 -10.13
N CYS A 69 -5.39 -24.04 -9.57
CA CYS A 69 -5.04 -22.61 -9.51
C CYS A 69 -4.31 -22.09 -10.75
N THR A 70 -3.72 -22.98 -11.56
CA THR A 70 -2.91 -22.62 -12.75
C THR A 70 -1.84 -21.57 -12.42
N MET A 71 -1.04 -21.83 -11.37
CA MET A 71 0.06 -20.96 -10.93
C MET A 71 1.22 -20.98 -11.94
N LYS A 72 1.01 -20.32 -13.09
CA LYS A 72 1.96 -20.16 -14.20
C LYS A 72 2.77 -18.88 -14.04
N TYR A 73 3.88 -18.78 -14.75
CA TYR A 73 4.69 -17.56 -14.80
C TYR A 73 3.85 -16.33 -15.16
N ASN A 74 4.08 -15.22 -14.43
CA ASN A 74 3.54 -13.90 -14.68
C ASN A 74 4.59 -13.07 -15.46
N PRO A 75 4.44 -12.89 -16.79
CA PRO A 75 5.38 -12.11 -17.58
C PRO A 75 5.52 -10.67 -17.09
N LYS A 76 6.75 -10.22 -16.84
CA LYS A 76 7.01 -8.85 -16.37
C LYS A 76 6.56 -7.77 -17.35
N VAL A 77 6.53 -8.10 -18.64
CA VAL A 77 5.96 -7.22 -19.68
C VAL A 77 4.48 -6.94 -19.45
N ASN A 78 3.72 -7.86 -18.86
CA ASN A 78 2.29 -7.65 -18.61
C ASN A 78 2.06 -6.54 -17.59
N GLU A 79 2.89 -6.46 -16.54
CA GLU A 79 2.83 -5.38 -15.54
C GLU A 79 3.16 -4.02 -16.18
N LEU A 80 4.18 -3.99 -17.05
CA LEU A 80 4.54 -2.78 -17.80
C LEU A 80 3.39 -2.33 -18.71
N LEU A 81 2.83 -3.25 -19.50
CA LEU A 81 1.73 -2.94 -20.41
C LEU A 81 0.47 -2.48 -19.65
N ALA A 82 0.19 -3.07 -18.49
CA ALA A 82 -0.91 -2.63 -17.62
C ALA A 82 -0.68 -1.25 -17.00
N SER A 83 0.58 -0.84 -16.80
CA SER A 83 0.90 0.50 -16.28
C SER A 83 0.86 1.61 -17.33
N LEU A 84 0.64 1.28 -18.62
CA LEU A 84 0.57 2.28 -19.68
C LEU A 84 -0.69 3.14 -19.54
N GLU A 85 -0.54 4.43 -19.81
CA GLU A 85 -1.66 5.37 -19.80
C GLU A 85 -2.74 4.93 -20.81
N GLY A 86 -3.99 4.87 -20.35
CA GLY A 86 -5.14 4.44 -21.16
C GLY A 86 -5.43 2.94 -21.18
N PHE A 87 -4.60 2.09 -20.56
CA PHE A 87 -4.96 0.71 -20.22
C PHE A 87 -5.65 0.69 -18.84
N VAL A 88 -6.83 0.06 -18.76
CA VAL A 88 -7.63 -0.15 -17.52
C VAL A 88 -7.76 -1.64 -17.26
#